data_AF-A0A933EDL5-F1
#
_entry.id   AF-A0A933EDL5-F1
#
_cell.length_a   1.000
_cell.length_b   1.000
_cell.length_c   1.000
_cell.angle_alpha   90.00
_cell.angle_beta   90.00
_cell.angle_gamma   90.00
#
_symmetry.space_group_name_H-M   'P 1'
#
loop_
_entity.id
_entity.type
_entity.pdbx_description
1 polymer ?
#
loop_
_entity_poly.entity_id
_entity_poly.type
_entity_poly.pdbx_seq_one_letter_code
_entity_poly.pdbx_strand_id
1 'polypeptide(L)'
;MMVYSNIFASGAGASRRGRRAQERRVDPSKASLVMDTNRRVRFWRGAGAVALAVAGAIALVPAPATAQAPAQPGDALTQIVPGQSMAAIALGDRIERVLTRFGTPSEVRDTGREQVFVFGRFGISVYSRDGAVVAASTTNSLLRTTNGLTIGSPVEDVTRAHGAGGAEVLVEGLRGLAYPLRGIAFGLDRASIAVILVFRPQATVEAPGLQAAPPAPVAPRYPDMSGVQPFRPESNYMSLAGYLRWLVFQEVNAWITVAEAARILREQLATKR
;
A
#
# COMPACT_ATOMS: atom_id res chain seq x y z
N MET A 1 -4.51 -26.95 -48.97
CA MET A 1 -4.09 -28.34 -48.69
C MET A 1 -2.69 -28.24 -48.08
N MET A 2 -2.59 -28.13 -46.76
CA MET A 2 -1.32 -28.00 -46.03
C MET A 2 -1.29 -29.09 -44.96
N VAL A 3 -0.25 -29.92 -45.02
CA VAL A 3 -0.06 -31.13 -44.24
C VAL A 3 0.63 -30.77 -42.93
N TYR A 4 0.02 -31.13 -41.80
CA TYR A 4 0.64 -31.16 -40.48
C TYR A 4 1.42 -32.48 -40.33
N SER A 5 2.69 -32.41 -39.91
CA SER A 5 3.45 -33.57 -39.44
C SER A 5 3.88 -33.38 -38.00
N ASN A 6 3.43 -34.30 -37.15
CA ASN A 6 3.80 -34.50 -35.76
C ASN A 6 5.27 -34.92 -35.63
N ILE A 7 5.95 -34.42 -34.59
CA ILE A 7 7.13 -35.09 -34.02
C ILE A 7 6.97 -35.15 -32.50
N PHE A 8 6.63 -36.34 -32.02
CA PHE A 8 6.80 -36.78 -30.63
C PHE A 8 8.22 -37.31 -30.48
N ALA A 9 8.98 -36.80 -29.51
CA ALA A 9 10.23 -37.41 -29.07
C ALA A 9 10.22 -37.55 -27.55
N SER A 10 10.00 -38.79 -27.12
CA SER A 10 10.23 -39.31 -25.78
C SER A 10 11.69 -39.72 -25.65
N GLY A 11 12.35 -39.42 -24.54
CA GLY A 11 13.66 -40.01 -24.25
C GLY A 11 14.42 -39.43 -23.06
N ALA A 12 14.68 -40.32 -22.08
CA ALA A 12 15.79 -40.31 -21.12
C ALA A 12 15.77 -39.20 -20.03
N GLY A 13 16.23 -39.42 -18.80
CA GLY A 13 17.04 -40.50 -18.25
C GLY A 13 17.36 -40.19 -16.78
N ALA A 14 17.89 -41.20 -16.11
CA ALA A 14 17.99 -41.32 -14.67
C ALA A 14 19.08 -40.45 -13.98
N SER A 15 18.88 -40.25 -12.67
CA SER A 15 19.86 -40.38 -11.58
C SER A 15 21.05 -39.41 -11.46
N ARG A 16 21.13 -38.75 -10.29
CA ARG A 16 22.33 -38.43 -9.45
C ARG A 16 21.88 -37.49 -8.32
N ARG A 17 21.70 -37.92 -7.07
CA ARG A 17 22.68 -38.35 -6.06
C ARG A 17 23.78 -37.29 -5.77
N GLY A 18 23.59 -36.54 -4.67
CA GLY A 18 24.65 -36.13 -3.75
C GLY A 18 25.31 -34.75 -3.94
N ARG A 19 25.04 -33.82 -3.01
CA ARG A 19 25.96 -32.77 -2.52
C ARG A 19 25.48 -32.35 -1.12
N ARG A 20 25.98 -32.98 -0.06
CA ARG A 20 27.13 -32.54 0.77
C ARG A 20 27.06 -31.08 1.20
N ALA A 21 26.68 -30.95 2.47
CA ALA A 21 27.07 -29.97 3.47
C ALA A 21 28.28 -29.09 3.11
N GLN A 22 28.10 -27.79 3.32
CA GLN A 22 29.19 -26.87 3.54
C GLN A 22 28.80 -25.93 4.68
N GLU A 23 29.07 -26.40 5.90
CA GLU A 23 29.14 -25.55 7.10
C GLU A 23 30.21 -24.48 6.87
N ARG A 24 29.79 -23.22 6.81
CA ARG A 24 30.68 -22.08 6.98
C ARG A 24 30.66 -21.68 8.46
N ARG A 25 31.67 -22.15 9.20
CA ARG A 25 32.12 -21.52 10.44
C ARG A 25 32.48 -20.06 10.15
N VAL A 26 31.80 -19.13 10.81
CA VAL A 26 32.20 -17.73 10.88
C VAL A 26 32.97 -17.53 12.18
N ASP A 27 34.20 -17.03 12.03
CA ASP A 27 35.18 -16.77 13.08
C ASP A 27 34.84 -15.45 13.81
N PRO A 28 34.57 -15.46 15.13
CA PRO A 28 34.17 -14.27 15.88
C PRO A 28 35.35 -13.40 16.38
N SER A 29 36.58 -13.57 15.88
CA SER A 29 37.78 -12.98 16.51
C SER A 29 38.39 -11.75 15.81
N LYS A 30 37.65 -11.00 14.98
CA LYS A 30 38.17 -9.76 14.35
C LYS A 30 37.10 -8.67 14.18
N ALA A 31 36.93 -7.82 15.20
CA ALA A 31 36.61 -6.39 15.04
C ALA A 31 36.51 -5.70 16.42
N SER A 32 37.65 -5.63 17.12
CA SER A 32 37.84 -4.66 18.19
C SER A 32 38.98 -3.74 17.78
N LEU A 33 38.65 -2.53 17.30
CA LEU A 33 39.58 -1.40 17.37
C LEU A 33 38.82 -0.07 17.37
N VAL A 34 38.67 0.48 18.58
CA VAL A 34 38.95 1.87 18.97
C VAL A 34 38.51 2.97 17.99
N MET A 35 37.50 3.75 18.39
CA MET A 35 37.74 5.19 18.53
C MET A 35 36.79 5.84 19.55
N ASP A 36 37.45 6.31 20.60
CA ASP A 36 36.96 7.18 21.65
C ASP A 36 36.99 8.62 21.14
N THR A 37 35.88 9.37 21.21
CA THR A 37 35.90 10.84 21.18
C THR A 37 34.69 11.43 21.91
N ASN A 38 34.81 11.37 23.23
CA ASN A 38 34.53 12.46 24.16
C ASN A 38 34.16 13.83 23.53
N ARG A 39 32.88 14.24 23.57
CA ARG A 39 32.52 15.67 23.50
C ARG A 39 31.39 16.02 24.45
N ARG A 40 31.81 16.51 25.62
CA ARG A 40 31.02 17.20 26.64
C ARG A 40 30.31 18.41 26.01
N VAL A 41 28.99 18.50 26.16
CA VAL A 41 28.26 19.77 25.97
C VAL A 41 27.80 20.25 27.34
N ARG A 42 28.32 21.41 27.73
CA ARG A 42 28.07 22.10 28.99
C ARG A 42 26.62 22.56 29.09
N PHE A 43 26.02 22.31 30.24
CA PHE A 43 24.87 23.01 30.76
C PHE A 43 25.21 24.50 30.95
N TRP A 44 24.38 25.39 30.42
CA TRP A 44 24.39 26.80 30.78
C TRP A 44 23.04 27.13 31.46
N ARG A 45 23.12 27.38 32.77
CA ARG A 45 22.06 27.98 33.58
C ARG A 45 22.22 29.50 33.47
N GLY A 46 21.19 30.19 32.99
CA GLY A 46 21.08 31.64 33.05
C GLY A 46 19.72 32.00 33.61
N ALA A 47 19.68 32.30 34.91
CA ALA A 47 18.58 32.97 35.55
C ALA A 47 18.63 34.47 35.19
N GLY A 48 17.48 35.06 34.92
CA GLY A 48 17.34 36.49 34.68
C GLY A 48 15.87 36.88 34.74
N ALA A 49 15.41 37.25 35.94
CA ALA A 49 14.14 37.92 36.17
C ALA A 49 14.36 39.44 36.07
N VAL A 50 13.50 40.16 35.33
CA VAL A 50 13.19 41.59 35.56
C VAL A 50 11.71 41.83 35.22
N ALA A 51 11.10 42.72 35.99
CA ALA A 51 9.68 42.93 36.22
C ALA A 51 9.00 43.99 35.31
N LEU A 52 7.65 43.92 35.35
CA LEU A 52 6.61 44.98 35.29
C LEU A 52 6.76 46.25 34.43
N ALA A 53 5.74 46.53 33.61
CA ALA A 53 4.78 47.66 33.72
C ALA A 53 3.74 47.60 32.56
N VAL A 54 2.46 47.33 32.80
CA VAL A 54 1.29 48.24 33.00
C VAL A 54 0.78 48.99 31.74
N ALA A 55 -0.55 48.89 31.55
CA ALA A 55 -1.51 49.74 30.82
C ALA A 55 -2.05 49.27 29.45
N GLY A 56 -3.28 48.73 29.49
CA GLY A 56 -4.44 49.36 28.85
C GLY A 56 -4.66 49.19 27.35
N ALA A 57 -5.42 48.17 26.95
CA ALA A 57 -6.32 48.24 25.79
C ALA A 57 -7.44 47.21 25.93
N ILE A 58 -8.69 47.68 25.87
CA ILE A 58 -9.90 46.86 25.76
C ILE A 58 -9.85 46.19 24.39
N ALA A 59 -9.53 44.91 24.35
CA ALA A 59 -9.58 44.09 23.14
C ALA A 59 -10.76 43.12 23.24
N LEU A 60 -11.59 43.13 22.19
CA LEU A 60 -12.54 42.10 21.77
C LEU A 60 -12.24 40.75 22.43
N VAL A 61 -13.18 40.20 23.22
CA VAL A 61 -13.09 38.82 23.72
C VAL A 61 -13.13 37.90 22.51
N PRO A 62 -12.01 37.24 22.09
CA PRO A 62 -12.13 36.19 21.11
C PRO A 62 -12.83 35.02 21.78
N ALA A 63 -13.76 34.39 21.05
CA ALA A 63 -14.42 33.16 21.46
C ALA A 63 -13.39 32.18 22.03
N PRO A 64 -13.73 31.39 23.07
CA PRO A 64 -12.81 30.43 23.64
C PRO A 64 -12.36 29.49 22.53
N ALA A 65 -11.11 29.62 22.11
CA ALA A 65 -10.43 28.57 21.39
C ALA A 65 -10.61 27.32 22.25
N THR A 66 -11.34 26.33 21.74
CA THR A 66 -11.37 25.00 22.32
C THR A 66 -9.93 24.53 22.34
N ALA A 67 -9.27 24.68 23.48
CA ALA A 67 -7.95 24.15 23.74
C ALA A 67 -8.07 22.65 23.53
N GLN A 68 -7.59 22.17 22.38
CA GLN A 68 -7.39 20.75 22.15
C GLN A 68 -6.50 20.27 23.29
N ALA A 69 -7.07 19.42 24.16
CA ALA A 69 -6.33 18.80 25.24
C ALA A 69 -5.07 18.16 24.63
N PRO A 70 -3.87 18.39 25.20
CA PRO A 70 -2.66 17.75 24.71
C PRO A 70 -2.90 16.24 24.72
N ALA A 71 -2.73 15.60 23.56
CA ALA A 71 -2.88 14.16 23.40
C ALA A 71 -2.11 13.46 24.53
N GLN A 72 -2.78 12.54 25.23
CA GLN A 72 -2.14 11.84 26.33
C GLN A 72 -0.90 11.09 25.77
N PRO A 73 0.25 11.06 26.49
CA PRO A 73 1.49 10.47 25.99
C PRO A 73 1.37 9.00 25.53
N GLY A 74 0.34 8.28 25.98
CA GLY A 74 0.01 6.92 25.55
C GLY A 74 -0.61 6.83 24.16
N ASP A 75 -1.34 7.85 23.70
CA ASP A 75 -2.04 7.82 22.42
C ASP A 75 -1.08 7.93 21.23
N ALA A 76 0.03 8.65 21.37
CA ALA A 76 1.00 8.85 20.29
C ALA A 76 1.62 7.53 19.77
N LEU A 77 1.64 6.48 20.60
CA LEU A 77 2.14 5.16 20.24
C LEU A 77 1.14 4.34 19.42
N THR A 78 -0.14 4.62 19.57
CA THR A 78 -1.24 3.93 18.90
C THR A 78 -1.87 4.77 17.79
N GLN A 79 -1.42 6.00 17.61
CA GLN A 79 -2.02 6.94 16.67
C GLN A 79 -1.32 6.96 15.31
N ILE A 80 -2.15 7.06 14.28
CA ILE A 80 -1.80 7.34 12.90
C ILE A 80 -2.27 8.76 12.59
N VAL A 81 -1.34 9.65 12.28
CA VAL A 81 -1.62 11.04 11.89
C VAL A 81 -1.33 11.17 10.39
N PRO A 82 -2.36 11.23 9.53
CA PRO A 82 -2.20 11.36 8.09
C PRO A 82 -1.22 12.48 7.72
N GLY A 83 -0.28 12.20 6.81
CA GLY A 83 0.69 13.19 6.38
C GLY A 83 1.83 13.52 7.34
N GLN A 84 1.81 12.98 8.57
CA GLN A 84 2.75 13.41 9.61
C GLN A 84 3.48 12.25 10.30
N SER A 85 2.77 11.28 10.86
CA SER A 85 3.40 10.24 11.69
C SER A 85 2.56 8.98 11.85
N MET A 86 3.23 7.89 12.25
CA MET A 86 2.60 6.60 12.56
C MET A 86 3.39 5.91 13.67
N ALA A 87 2.72 5.51 14.77
CA ALA A 87 3.36 4.82 15.90
C ALA A 87 4.61 5.56 16.43
N ALA A 88 4.52 6.88 16.57
CA ALA A 88 5.62 7.78 16.91
C ALA A 88 6.81 7.81 15.92
N ILE A 89 6.65 7.28 14.71
CA ILE A 89 7.59 7.47 13.59
C ILE A 89 7.12 8.72 12.85
N ALA A 90 7.88 9.81 12.94
CA ALA A 90 7.57 11.02 12.20
C ALA A 90 8.11 10.94 10.76
N LEU A 91 7.34 11.44 9.79
CA LEU A 91 7.82 11.57 8.42
C LEU A 91 8.89 12.67 8.35
N GLY A 92 10.02 12.37 7.74
CA GLY A 92 11.21 13.22 7.68
C GLY A 92 12.22 13.00 8.80
N ASP A 93 11.87 12.21 9.83
CA ASP A 93 12.87 11.82 10.81
C ASP A 93 13.95 10.95 10.16
N ARG A 94 15.11 10.90 10.80
CA ARG A 94 16.18 10.03 10.38
C ARG A 94 15.90 8.57 10.71
N ILE A 95 16.26 7.66 9.82
CA ILE A 95 16.04 6.22 10.00
C ILE A 95 16.74 5.69 11.26
N GLU A 96 17.86 6.26 11.69
CA GLU A 96 18.57 5.82 12.91
C GLU A 96 17.73 6.04 14.17
N ARG A 97 16.85 7.04 14.20
CA ARG A 97 15.92 7.24 15.33
C ARG A 97 14.89 6.12 15.41
N VAL A 98 14.40 5.69 14.24
CA VAL A 98 13.48 4.55 14.15
C VAL A 98 14.18 3.28 14.60
N LEU A 99 15.40 3.02 14.13
CA LEU A 99 16.20 1.86 14.53
C LEU A 99 16.52 1.85 16.03
N THR A 100 16.81 3.02 16.61
CA THR A 100 17.02 3.15 18.06
C THR A 100 15.76 2.77 18.85
N ARG A 101 14.57 3.08 18.32
CA ARG A 101 13.28 2.83 18.98
C ARG A 101 12.77 1.40 18.80
N PHE A 102 12.79 0.91 17.56
CA PHE A 102 12.21 -0.39 17.18
C PHE A 102 13.24 -1.53 17.14
N GLY A 103 14.53 -1.20 17.24
CA GLY A 103 15.63 -2.17 17.19
C GLY A 103 15.99 -2.55 15.75
N THR A 104 16.59 -3.73 15.60
CA THR A 104 16.98 -4.27 14.29
C THR A 104 15.75 -4.67 13.47
N PRO A 105 15.63 -4.24 12.21
CA PRO A 105 14.55 -4.68 11.33
C PRO A 105 14.65 -6.19 11.07
N SER A 106 13.50 -6.83 10.87
CA SER A 106 13.43 -8.24 10.47
C SER A 106 13.91 -8.45 9.04
N GLU A 107 13.72 -7.44 8.18
CA GLU A 107 14.14 -7.46 6.79
C GLU A 107 14.45 -6.03 6.32
N VAL A 108 15.44 -5.89 5.45
CA VAL A 108 15.73 -4.65 4.73
C VAL A 108 15.71 -4.95 3.25
N ARG A 109 14.86 -4.25 2.49
CA ARG A 109 14.75 -4.39 1.03
C ARG A 109 15.22 -3.11 0.35
N ASP A 110 15.93 -3.24 -0.75
CA ASP A 110 16.23 -2.12 -1.65
C ASP A 110 15.30 -2.19 -2.87
N THR A 111 14.56 -1.13 -3.13
CA THR A 111 13.63 -1.02 -4.27
C THR A 111 14.25 -0.24 -5.44
N GLY A 112 15.51 0.16 -5.33
CA GLY A 112 16.23 1.02 -6.26
C GLY A 112 15.90 2.52 -6.10
N ARG A 113 14.79 2.86 -5.44
CA ARG A 113 14.42 4.25 -5.10
C ARG A 113 14.40 4.51 -3.60
N GLU A 114 14.08 3.50 -2.81
CA GLU A 114 14.01 3.56 -1.35
C GLU A 114 14.59 2.30 -0.74
N GLN A 115 14.99 2.40 0.53
CA GLN A 115 15.16 1.25 1.39
C GLN A 115 13.92 1.06 2.25
N VAL A 116 13.41 -0.17 2.29
CA VAL A 116 12.25 -0.57 3.09
C VAL A 116 12.73 -1.39 4.28
N PHE A 117 12.52 -0.87 5.48
CA PHE A 117 12.85 -1.50 6.75
C PHE A 117 11.59 -2.14 7.32
N VAL A 118 11.55 -3.47 7.37
CA VAL A 118 10.39 -4.22 7.84
C VAL A 118 10.59 -4.62 9.30
N PHE A 119 9.71 -4.15 10.17
CA PHE A 119 9.67 -4.47 11.59
C PHE A 119 8.53 -5.45 11.86
N GLY A 120 8.72 -6.71 11.47
CA GLY A 120 7.65 -7.73 11.46
C GLY A 120 7.00 -7.94 12.82
N ARG A 121 7.76 -7.86 13.91
CA ARG A 121 7.26 -7.93 15.30
C ARG A 121 6.16 -6.90 15.60
N PHE A 122 6.24 -5.74 14.98
CA PHE A 122 5.34 -4.62 15.22
C PHE A 122 4.29 -4.44 14.11
N GLY A 123 4.38 -5.21 13.02
CA GLY A 123 3.53 -5.04 11.84
C GLY A 123 3.71 -3.66 11.20
N ILE A 124 4.96 -3.17 11.11
CA ILE A 124 5.30 -1.86 10.56
C ILE A 124 6.38 -2.03 9.49
N SER A 125 6.23 -1.34 8.37
CA SER A 125 7.30 -1.15 7.37
C SER A 125 7.59 0.34 7.23
N VAL A 126 8.87 0.70 7.12
CA VAL A 126 9.33 2.09 7.02
C VAL A 126 10.10 2.27 5.74
N TYR A 127 9.67 3.24 4.94
CA TYR A 127 10.31 3.61 3.68
C TYR A 127 11.27 4.76 3.95
N SER A 128 12.54 4.56 3.59
CA SER A 128 13.57 5.57 3.72
C SER A 128 14.18 5.92 2.37
N ARG A 129 14.40 7.23 2.17
CA ARG A 129 15.16 7.78 1.05
C ARG A 129 16.19 8.75 1.62
N ASP A 130 17.45 8.59 1.22
CA ASP A 130 18.57 9.41 1.71
C ASP A 130 18.68 9.47 3.25
N GLY A 131 18.33 8.36 3.91
CA GLY A 131 18.35 8.24 5.38
C GLY A 131 17.17 8.92 6.10
N ALA A 132 16.25 9.57 5.39
CA ALA A 132 15.05 10.16 5.95
C ALA A 132 13.83 9.26 5.73
N VAL A 133 12.90 9.23 6.69
CA VAL A 133 11.62 8.53 6.56
C VAL A 133 10.71 9.28 5.59
N VAL A 134 10.29 8.63 4.51
CA VAL A 134 9.42 9.24 3.49
C VAL A 134 8.00 8.69 3.52
N ALA A 135 7.82 7.45 3.99
CA ALA A 135 6.54 6.83 4.26
C ALA A 135 6.67 5.75 5.32
N ALA A 136 5.55 5.33 5.91
CA ALA A 136 5.48 4.17 6.78
C ALA A 136 4.13 3.48 6.61
N SER A 137 4.12 2.15 6.54
CA SER A 137 2.92 1.33 6.46
C SER A 137 2.76 0.43 7.67
N THR A 138 1.52 0.04 7.96
CA THR A 138 1.22 -0.88 9.06
C THR A 138 0.10 -1.86 8.72
N THR A 139 0.24 -3.06 9.28
CA THR A 139 -0.77 -4.12 9.36
C THR A 139 -1.21 -4.37 10.81
N ASN A 140 -0.82 -3.52 11.75
CA ASN A 140 -1.11 -3.66 13.17
C ASN A 140 -2.47 -3.04 13.53
N SER A 141 -3.41 -3.89 13.96
CA SER A 141 -4.78 -3.47 14.32
C SER A 141 -4.89 -2.63 15.60
N LEU A 142 -3.82 -2.52 16.39
CA LEU A 142 -3.76 -1.62 17.54
C LEU A 142 -3.60 -0.16 17.13
N LEU A 143 -3.08 0.11 15.92
CA LEU A 143 -2.89 1.46 15.43
C LEU A 143 -4.19 2.01 14.84
N ARG A 144 -4.54 3.25 15.19
CA ARG A 144 -5.77 3.91 14.76
C ARG A 144 -5.49 5.29 14.20
N THR A 145 -6.20 5.65 13.14
CA THR A 145 -6.26 7.05 12.67
C THR A 145 -6.95 7.93 13.70
N THR A 146 -6.78 9.26 13.58
CA THR A 146 -7.52 10.26 14.38
C THR A 146 -9.04 10.09 14.34
N ASN A 147 -9.55 9.47 13.28
CA ASN A 147 -10.99 9.24 13.07
C ASN A 147 -11.43 7.83 13.48
N GLY A 148 -10.56 7.06 14.14
CA GLY A 148 -10.86 5.72 14.67
C GLY A 148 -10.66 4.55 13.69
N LEU A 149 -10.36 4.82 12.40
CA LEU A 149 -10.11 3.77 11.40
C LEU A 149 -8.87 2.95 11.78
N THR A 150 -8.95 1.63 11.59
CA THR A 150 -7.88 0.66 11.84
C THR A 150 -7.95 -0.49 10.83
N ILE A 151 -6.99 -1.40 10.88
CA ILE A 151 -7.03 -2.67 10.16
C ILE A 151 -8.31 -3.43 10.50
N GLY A 152 -9.01 -3.90 9.47
CA GLY A 152 -10.33 -4.55 9.55
C GLY A 152 -11.51 -3.60 9.40
N SER A 153 -11.32 -2.27 9.50
CA SER A 153 -12.41 -1.32 9.22
C SER A 153 -12.92 -1.46 7.79
N PRO A 154 -14.23 -1.31 7.55
CA PRO A 154 -14.82 -1.40 6.22
C PRO A 154 -14.48 -0.17 5.35
N VAL A 155 -14.42 -0.35 4.03
CA VAL A 155 -14.09 0.74 3.07
C VAL A 155 -15.13 1.87 3.10
N GLU A 156 -16.35 1.57 3.48
CA GLU A 156 -17.43 2.52 3.69
C GLU A 156 -17.10 3.52 4.81
N ASP A 157 -16.37 3.08 5.85
CA ASP A 157 -15.92 3.97 6.91
C ASP A 157 -14.79 4.88 6.44
N VAL A 158 -13.91 4.38 5.55
CA VAL A 158 -12.85 5.18 4.90
C VAL A 158 -13.47 6.31 4.08
N THR A 159 -14.42 5.97 3.21
CA THR A 159 -15.10 6.95 2.35
C THR A 159 -15.95 7.94 3.17
N ARG A 160 -16.54 7.51 4.29
CA ARG A 160 -17.23 8.42 5.22
C ARG A 160 -16.28 9.41 5.89
N ALA A 161 -15.10 8.95 6.32
CA ALA A 161 -14.13 9.77 7.04
C ALA A 161 -13.28 10.67 6.11
N HIS A 162 -13.01 10.22 4.88
CA HIS A 162 -12.10 10.88 3.94
C HIS A 162 -12.76 11.45 2.68
N GLY A 163 -14.03 11.11 2.43
CA GLY A 163 -14.77 11.45 1.22
C GLY A 163 -14.63 10.39 0.13
N ALA A 164 -15.49 10.44 -0.89
CA ALA A 164 -15.46 9.50 -2.02
C ALA A 164 -14.34 9.76 -3.05
N GLY A 165 -13.63 10.88 -2.95
CA GLY A 165 -12.61 11.32 -3.92
C GLY A 165 -11.24 10.65 -3.79
N GLY A 166 -11.17 9.42 -3.26
CA GLY A 166 -9.93 8.67 -3.18
C GLY A 166 -9.44 8.21 -4.56
N ALA A 167 -8.14 8.29 -4.82
CA ALA A 167 -7.54 7.74 -6.03
C ALA A 167 -7.35 6.23 -5.87
N GLU A 168 -7.75 5.43 -6.87
CA GLU A 168 -7.49 3.99 -6.87
C GLU A 168 -6.01 3.69 -7.10
N VAL A 169 -5.44 2.88 -6.21
CA VAL A 169 -4.01 2.55 -6.19
C VAL A 169 -3.79 1.10 -5.77
N LEU A 170 -2.58 0.59 -5.97
CA LEU A 170 -2.08 -0.55 -5.21
C LEU A 170 -1.25 -0.01 -4.03
N VAL A 171 -1.59 -0.40 -2.81
CA VAL A 171 -0.84 -0.11 -1.57
C VAL A 171 -0.21 -1.43 -1.12
N GLU A 172 1.12 -1.53 -1.14
CA GLU A 172 1.82 -2.79 -0.81
C GLU A 172 1.34 -4.00 -1.66
N GLY A 173 0.93 -3.74 -2.91
CA GLY A 173 0.38 -4.76 -3.81
C GLY A 173 -1.12 -5.06 -3.65
N LEU A 174 -1.80 -4.45 -2.67
CA LEU A 174 -3.25 -4.58 -2.47
C LEU A 174 -4.00 -3.44 -3.13
N ARG A 175 -5.11 -3.72 -3.83
CA ARG A 175 -6.00 -2.67 -4.35
C ARG A 175 -6.52 -1.82 -3.21
N GLY A 176 -6.60 -0.51 -3.42
CA GLY A 176 -6.85 0.41 -2.34
C GLY A 176 -7.21 1.83 -2.78
N LEU A 177 -7.38 2.69 -1.79
CA LEU A 177 -7.70 4.11 -1.96
C LEU A 177 -6.59 4.96 -1.36
N ALA A 178 -6.06 5.90 -2.14
CA ALA A 178 -5.14 6.93 -1.69
C ALA A 178 -5.81 8.30 -1.60
N TYR A 179 -5.42 9.06 -0.59
CA TYR A 179 -5.77 10.47 -0.40
C TYR A 179 -4.48 11.31 -0.37
N PRO A 180 -3.88 11.62 -1.54
CA PRO A 180 -2.55 12.21 -1.62
C PRO A 180 -2.40 13.53 -0.86
N LEU A 181 -3.40 14.40 -0.95
CA LEU A 181 -3.43 15.69 -0.24
C LEU A 181 -3.55 15.55 1.28
N ARG A 182 -3.96 14.36 1.76
CA ARG A 182 -4.01 14.04 3.19
C ARG A 182 -2.82 13.20 3.64
N GLY A 183 -2.00 12.68 2.71
CA GLY A 183 -0.83 11.86 3.04
C GLY A 183 -1.18 10.51 3.67
N ILE A 184 -2.26 9.88 3.21
CA ILE A 184 -2.68 8.54 3.69
C ILE A 184 -3.26 7.70 2.55
N ALA A 185 -3.03 6.39 2.60
CA ALA A 185 -3.64 5.42 1.72
C ALA A 185 -4.01 4.14 2.47
N PHE A 186 -4.97 3.41 1.92
CA PHE A 186 -5.55 2.20 2.51
C PHE A 186 -5.48 1.08 1.49
N GLY A 187 -4.69 0.04 1.77
CA GLY A 187 -4.74 -1.22 1.04
C GLY A 187 -5.90 -2.07 1.55
N LEU A 188 -6.69 -2.60 0.64
CA LEU A 188 -7.92 -3.34 0.95
C LEU A 188 -7.75 -4.82 0.63
N ASP A 189 -8.23 -5.67 1.54
CA ASP A 189 -8.56 -7.05 1.23
C ASP A 189 -10.08 -7.17 1.19
N ARG A 190 -10.60 -7.51 0.02
CA ARG A 190 -12.04 -7.47 -0.31
C ARG A 190 -12.64 -6.08 -0.08
N ALA A 191 -13.26 -5.85 1.09
CA ALA A 191 -13.94 -4.61 1.46
C ALA A 191 -13.45 -4.04 2.81
N SER A 192 -12.35 -4.57 3.35
CA SER A 192 -11.80 -4.15 4.64
C SER A 192 -10.35 -3.69 4.52
N ILE A 193 -9.95 -2.75 5.36
CA ILE A 193 -8.57 -2.25 5.44
C ILE A 193 -7.65 -3.39 5.89
N ALA A 194 -6.66 -3.72 5.06
CA ALA A 194 -5.60 -4.68 5.38
C ALA A 194 -4.26 -3.99 5.64
N VAL A 195 -4.03 -2.82 5.05
CA VAL A 195 -2.82 -2.02 5.20
C VAL A 195 -3.20 -0.54 5.30
N ILE A 196 -2.56 0.19 6.20
CA ILE A 196 -2.59 1.66 6.21
C ILE A 196 -1.19 2.16 5.91
N LEU A 197 -1.06 3.06 4.93
CA LEU A 197 0.19 3.71 4.55
C LEU A 197 0.07 5.21 4.81
N VAL A 198 1.06 5.78 5.51
CA VAL A 198 1.19 7.23 5.75
C VAL A 198 2.41 7.74 5.00
N PHE A 199 2.26 8.86 4.30
CA PHE A 199 3.31 9.49 3.51
C PHE A 199 3.11 11.00 3.49
N ARG A 200 4.10 11.78 3.05
CA ARG A 200 3.97 13.25 3.04
C ARG A 200 2.88 13.69 2.04
N PRO A 201 2.03 14.68 2.38
CA PRO A 201 1.03 15.16 1.46
C PRO A 201 1.63 15.65 0.15
N GLN A 202 1.01 15.29 -0.97
CA GLN A 202 1.47 15.63 -2.32
C GLN A 202 0.29 15.74 -3.28
N ALA A 203 0.46 16.53 -4.34
CA ALA A 203 -0.59 16.76 -5.34
C ALA A 203 -0.83 15.54 -6.26
N THR A 204 0.16 14.66 -6.39
CA THR A 204 0.12 13.47 -7.25
C THR A 204 0.27 12.18 -6.45
N VAL A 205 -0.16 11.06 -7.03
CA VAL A 205 -0.05 9.73 -6.43
C VAL A 205 1.34 9.14 -6.74
N GLU A 206 2.39 9.71 -6.14
CA GLU A 206 3.78 9.24 -6.32
C GLU A 206 4.44 8.88 -4.98
N ALA A 207 3.67 8.29 -4.05
CA ALA A 207 4.20 7.95 -2.74
C ALA A 207 4.96 6.60 -2.78
N PRO A 208 6.00 6.45 -1.94
CA PRO A 208 6.60 5.14 -1.66
C PRO A 208 5.53 4.10 -1.29
N GLY A 209 5.61 2.90 -1.84
CA GLY A 209 4.64 1.82 -1.56
C GLY A 209 3.27 1.99 -2.25
N LEU A 210 3.05 3.09 -2.97
CA LEU A 210 1.92 3.26 -3.87
C LEU A 210 2.32 2.95 -5.31
N GLN A 211 1.45 2.25 -6.01
CA GLN A 211 1.51 2.12 -7.46
C GLN A 211 0.16 2.57 -8.01
N ALA A 212 0.15 3.22 -9.18
CA ALA A 212 -1.10 3.48 -9.88
C ALA A 212 -1.82 2.15 -10.06
N ALA A 213 -3.10 2.09 -9.69
CA ALA A 213 -3.89 0.92 -10.04
C ALA A 213 -3.84 0.79 -11.57
N PRO A 214 -3.67 -0.42 -12.11
CA PRO A 214 -3.88 -0.62 -13.54
C PRO A 214 -5.26 -0.07 -13.87
N PRO A 215 -5.42 0.67 -14.99
CA PRO A 215 -6.71 1.25 -15.35
C PRO A 215 -7.75 0.16 -15.24
N ALA A 216 -8.88 0.47 -14.59
CA ALA A 216 -10.00 -0.46 -14.54
C ALA A 216 -10.22 -0.97 -15.97
N PRO A 217 -10.32 -2.30 -16.19
CA PRO A 217 -10.55 -2.81 -17.52
C PRO A 217 -11.79 -2.09 -18.04
N VAL A 218 -11.61 -1.28 -19.08
CA VAL A 218 -12.72 -0.62 -19.77
C VAL A 218 -13.69 -1.75 -20.05
N ALA A 219 -14.93 -1.63 -19.56
CA ALA A 219 -15.92 -2.68 -19.76
C ALA A 219 -15.89 -3.07 -21.24
N PRO A 220 -15.55 -4.34 -21.57
CA PRO A 220 -15.33 -4.70 -22.94
C PRO A 220 -16.60 -4.34 -23.72
N ARG A 221 -16.45 -3.62 -24.84
CA ARG A 221 -17.58 -3.39 -25.72
C ARG A 221 -17.93 -4.74 -26.32
N TYR A 222 -18.92 -5.41 -25.74
CA TYR A 222 -19.32 -6.74 -26.18
C TYR A 222 -19.81 -6.68 -27.62
N PRO A 223 -19.26 -7.52 -28.53
CA PRO A 223 -19.78 -7.64 -29.88
C PRO A 223 -21.29 -7.89 -29.88
N ASP A 224 -22.01 -7.29 -30.82
CA ASP A 224 -23.44 -7.54 -30.98
C ASP A 224 -23.65 -8.97 -31.51
N MET A 225 -24.36 -9.79 -30.74
CA MET A 225 -24.62 -11.20 -31.07
C MET A 225 -25.98 -11.40 -31.73
N SER A 226 -26.76 -10.33 -31.94
CA SER A 226 -28.12 -10.40 -32.48
C SER A 226 -28.11 -10.61 -34.00
N GLY A 227 -27.95 -11.86 -34.39
CA GLY A 227 -27.84 -12.29 -35.79
C GLY A 227 -27.01 -13.56 -35.93
N VAL A 228 -26.20 -13.87 -34.92
CA VAL A 228 -25.45 -15.12 -34.85
C VAL A 228 -26.37 -16.23 -34.35
N GLN A 229 -26.38 -17.37 -35.05
CA GLN A 229 -27.08 -18.59 -34.61
C GLN A 229 -26.13 -19.49 -33.81
N PRO A 230 -26.60 -20.17 -32.75
CA PRO A 230 -25.78 -21.11 -32.00
C PRO A 230 -25.44 -22.34 -32.85
N PHE A 231 -24.27 -22.94 -32.60
CA PHE A 231 -23.80 -24.17 -33.22
C PHE A 231 -23.74 -24.14 -34.76
N ARG A 232 -23.42 -22.98 -35.33
CA ARG A 232 -23.22 -22.80 -36.78
C ARG A 232 -21.75 -22.51 -37.11
N PRO A 233 -21.33 -22.61 -38.38
CA PRO A 233 -19.99 -22.21 -38.79
C PRO A 233 -19.62 -20.78 -38.35
N GLU A 234 -20.57 -19.84 -38.40
CA GLU A 234 -20.36 -18.44 -38.01
C GLU A 234 -20.08 -18.29 -36.51
N SER A 235 -20.63 -19.17 -35.66
CA SER A 235 -20.37 -19.21 -34.22
C SER A 235 -19.24 -20.17 -33.84
N ASN A 236 -18.42 -20.60 -34.81
CA ASN A 236 -17.38 -21.61 -34.64
C ASN A 236 -17.90 -22.91 -33.99
N TYR A 237 -19.13 -23.30 -34.34
CA TYR A 237 -19.84 -24.44 -33.76
C TYR A 237 -20.01 -24.39 -32.23
N MET A 238 -19.91 -23.20 -31.62
CA MET A 238 -20.12 -22.98 -30.19
C MET A 238 -21.54 -22.50 -29.89
N SER A 239 -21.95 -22.62 -28.61
CA SER A 239 -23.11 -21.89 -28.09
C SER A 239 -22.85 -20.38 -28.15
N LEU A 240 -23.90 -19.54 -28.17
CA LEU A 240 -23.73 -18.08 -28.20
C LEU A 240 -22.91 -17.57 -27.02
N ALA A 241 -23.14 -18.11 -25.82
CA ALA A 241 -22.36 -17.76 -24.64
C ALA A 241 -20.90 -18.19 -24.76
N GLY A 242 -20.63 -19.38 -25.32
CA GLY A 242 -19.28 -19.86 -25.59
C GLY A 242 -18.57 -19.00 -26.64
N TYR A 243 -19.26 -18.64 -27.72
CA TYR A 243 -18.74 -17.83 -28.80
C TYR A 243 -18.45 -16.39 -28.35
N LEU A 244 -19.33 -15.76 -27.57
CA LEU A 244 -19.10 -14.44 -26.98
C LEU A 244 -17.86 -14.46 -26.06
N ARG A 245 -17.71 -15.49 -25.23
CA ARG A 245 -16.52 -15.66 -24.37
C ARG A 245 -15.25 -15.76 -25.19
N TRP A 246 -15.29 -16.52 -26.28
CA TRP A 246 -14.16 -16.65 -27.19
C TRP A 246 -13.80 -15.31 -27.85
N LEU A 247 -14.79 -14.55 -28.35
CA LEU A 247 -14.55 -13.22 -28.93
C LEU A 247 -13.92 -12.25 -27.93
N VAL A 248 -14.44 -12.19 -26.70
CA VAL A 248 -13.88 -11.32 -25.66
C VAL A 248 -12.45 -11.74 -25.29
N PHE A 249 -12.17 -13.04 -25.23
CA PHE A 249 -10.81 -13.52 -25.03
C PHE A 249 -9.86 -13.10 -26.16
N GLN A 250 -10.29 -13.13 -27.43
CA GLN A 250 -9.46 -12.65 -28.54
C GLN A 250 -9.12 -11.15 -28.44
N GLU A 251 -10.03 -10.33 -27.92
CA GLU A 251 -9.84 -8.88 -27.85
C GLU A 251 -9.03 -8.41 -26.64
N VAL A 252 -9.36 -8.90 -25.43
CA VAL A 252 -8.76 -8.41 -24.18
C VAL A 252 -7.86 -9.43 -23.49
N ASN A 253 -7.62 -10.59 -24.10
CA ASN A 253 -6.84 -11.69 -23.54
C ASN A 253 -7.33 -12.16 -22.15
N ALA A 254 -8.63 -12.01 -21.89
CA ALA A 254 -9.26 -12.39 -20.63
C ALA A 254 -10.59 -13.12 -20.89
N TRP A 255 -10.84 -14.19 -20.13
CA TRP A 255 -12.09 -14.94 -20.22
C TRP A 255 -13.14 -14.34 -19.30
N ILE A 256 -14.29 -13.94 -19.85
CA ILE A 256 -15.48 -13.66 -19.03
C ILE A 256 -16.13 -14.96 -18.55
N THR A 257 -16.88 -14.88 -17.45
CA THR A 257 -17.57 -16.05 -16.89
C THR A 257 -18.75 -16.47 -17.77
N VAL A 258 -19.20 -17.73 -17.64
CA VAL A 258 -20.39 -18.21 -18.36
C VAL A 258 -21.65 -17.44 -17.93
N ALA A 259 -21.80 -17.17 -16.64
CA ALA A 259 -22.94 -16.41 -16.10
C ALA A 259 -22.97 -14.97 -16.63
N GLU A 260 -21.81 -14.34 -16.71
CA GLU A 260 -21.66 -13.00 -17.29
C GLU A 260 -22.01 -12.98 -18.77
N ALA A 261 -21.46 -13.90 -19.56
CA ALA A 261 -21.80 -14.02 -20.99
C ALA A 261 -23.30 -14.24 -21.21
N ALA A 262 -23.94 -15.09 -20.40
CA ALA A 262 -25.38 -15.34 -20.47
C ALA A 262 -26.23 -14.11 -20.05
N ARG A 263 -25.74 -13.30 -19.09
CA ARG A 263 -26.37 -12.03 -18.72
C ARG A 263 -26.33 -11.03 -19.88
N ILE A 264 -25.15 -10.83 -20.47
CA ILE A 264 -24.94 -9.90 -21.59
C ILE A 264 -25.83 -10.27 -22.79
N LEU A 265 -25.88 -11.55 -23.14
CA LEU A 265 -26.74 -12.03 -24.23
C LEU A 265 -28.22 -11.74 -23.97
N ARG A 266 -28.70 -11.93 -22.74
CA ARG A 266 -30.08 -11.58 -22.36
C ARG A 266 -30.35 -10.09 -22.53
N GLU A 267 -29.41 -9.24 -22.11
CA GLU A 267 -29.52 -7.78 -22.25
C GLU A 267 -29.55 -7.34 -23.72
N GLN A 268 -28.66 -7.90 -24.55
CA GLN A 268 -28.63 -7.62 -26.00
C GLN A 268 -29.92 -8.04 -26.70
N LEU A 269 -30.42 -9.25 -26.40
CA LEU A 269 -31.64 -9.77 -27.01
C LEU A 269 -32.91 -9.05 -26.52
N ALA A 270 -32.92 -8.57 -25.28
CA ALA A 270 -34.03 -7.79 -24.74
C ALA A 270 -34.13 -6.40 -25.39
N THR A 271 -33.01 -5.79 -25.74
CA THR A 271 -32.96 -4.44 -26.32
C THR A 271 -33.48 -4.38 -27.77
N LYS A 272 -33.50 -5.50 -28.50
CA LYS A 272 -33.98 -5.57 -29.90
C LYS A 272 -35.44 -6.02 -30.07
N ARG A 273 -36.16 -6.29 -28.97
CA ARG A 273 -37.60 -6.59 -29.01
C ARG A 273 -38.42 -5.31 -28.84
#